data_AF-A0A7S2JC37-F1
#
_entry.id   AF-A0A7S2JC37-F1
#
_cell.length_a   1.000
_cell.length_b   1.000
_cell.length_c   1.000
_cell.angle_alpha   90.00
_cell.angle_beta   90.00
_cell.angle_gamma   90.00
#
_symmetry.space_group_name_H-M   'P 1'
#
loop_
_entity.id
_entity.type
_entity.pdbx_description
1 polymer ?
#
loop_
_entity_poly.entity_id
_entity_poly.type
_entity_poly.pdbx_seq_one_letter_code
_entity_poly.pdbx_strand_id
1 'polypeptide(L)'
;DEEEQRGALVDRLFFNDRMDQWDARGFQAKRIGSIDTVCQVVMIYNDFEHMDDAQLRQAYVEAGLPDERQLERVDCLETLKALLIWQALPMEELLKDCEER
;
A
#
# COMPACT_ATOMS: atom_id res chain seq x y z
N ASP A 1 -21.35 -22.39 -18.44
CA ASP A 1 -21.40 -23.55 -17.54
C ASP A 1 -21.72 -23.05 -16.13
N GLU A 2 -22.51 -23.76 -15.31
CA GLU A 2 -22.87 -23.31 -13.95
C GLU A 2 -21.62 -23.27 -13.05
N GLU A 3 -20.68 -24.19 -13.25
CA GLU A 3 -19.42 -24.26 -12.51
C GLU A 3 -18.51 -23.07 -12.81
N GLU A 4 -18.43 -22.66 -14.08
CA GLU A 4 -17.68 -21.48 -14.53
C GLU A 4 -18.28 -20.19 -13.96
N GLN A 5 -19.62 -20.08 -13.95
CA GLN A 5 -20.32 -18.93 -13.34
C GLN A 5 -20.09 -18.86 -11.83
N ARG A 6 -20.14 -20.00 -11.14
CA ARG A 6 -19.82 -20.06 -9.71
C ARG A 6 -18.38 -19.65 -9.44
N GLY A 7 -17.43 -20.11 -10.25
CA GLY A 7 -16.01 -19.72 -10.15
C GLY A 7 -15.84 -18.20 -10.23
N ALA A 8 -16.39 -17.58 -11.28
CA ALA A 8 -16.31 -16.13 -11.47
C ALA A 8 -16.95 -15.32 -10.32
N LEU A 9 -18.03 -15.82 -9.72
CA LEU A 9 -18.65 -15.19 -8.56
C LEU A 9 -17.77 -15.29 -7.30
N VAL A 10 -17.15 -16.45 -7.07
CA VAL A 10 -16.21 -16.65 -5.95
C VAL A 10 -15.00 -15.73 -6.11
N ASP A 11 -14.43 -15.64 -7.30
CA ASP A 11 -13.28 -14.77 -7.57
C ASP A 11 -13.62 -13.30 -7.33
N ARG A 12 -14.80 -12.86 -7.76
CA ARG A 12 -15.27 -11.48 -7.55
C ARG A 12 -15.53 -11.17 -6.07
N LEU A 13 -16.12 -12.12 -5.33
CA LEU A 13 -16.35 -11.96 -3.89
C LEU A 13 -15.02 -11.89 -3.14
N PHE A 14 -14.09 -12.79 -3.46
CA PHE A 14 -12.76 -12.81 -2.88
C PHE A 14 -11.99 -11.51 -3.17
N PHE A 15 -12.01 -11.05 -4.43
CA PHE A 15 -11.39 -9.79 -4.81
C PHE A 15 -11.96 -8.62 -4.00
N ASN A 16 -13.29 -8.46 -3.97
CA ASN A 16 -13.91 -7.34 -3.26
C ASN A 16 -13.61 -7.37 -1.76
N ASP A 17 -13.76 -8.53 -1.11
CA ASP A 17 -13.50 -8.71 0.32
C ASP A 17 -12.03 -8.38 0.68
N ARG A 18 -11.08 -8.79 -0.16
CA ARG A 18 -9.67 -8.48 0.06
C ARG A 18 -9.36 -7.00 -0.11
N MET A 19 -9.91 -6.36 -1.13
CA MET A 19 -9.71 -4.94 -1.36
C MET A 19 -10.32 -4.11 -0.21
N ASP A 20 -11.49 -4.50 0.31
CA ASP A 20 -12.11 -3.88 1.48
C ASP A 20 -11.24 -3.98 2.73
N GLN A 21 -10.65 -5.16 2.99
CA GLN A 21 -9.78 -5.37 4.15
C GLN A 21 -8.49 -4.56 4.09
N TRP A 22 -7.86 -4.44 2.92
CA TRP A 22 -6.67 -3.62 2.77
C TRP A 22 -6.96 -2.12 2.82
N ASP A 23 -8.10 -1.68 2.30
CA ASP A 23 -8.59 -0.31 2.48
C ASP A 23 -8.78 0.03 3.96
N ALA A 24 -9.42 -0.87 4.73
CA ALA A 24 -9.62 -0.69 6.17
C ALA A 24 -8.29 -0.60 6.94
N ARG A 25 -7.22 -1.20 6.40
CA ARG A 25 -5.85 -1.08 6.93
C ARG A 25 -5.10 0.16 6.40
N GLY A 26 -5.74 0.98 5.57
CA GLY A 26 -5.19 2.23 5.04
C GLY A 26 -4.30 2.08 3.80
N PHE A 27 -4.37 0.97 3.06
CA PHE A 27 -3.58 0.77 1.84
C PHE A 27 -4.19 1.38 0.57
N GLN A 28 -5.38 1.97 0.66
CA GLN A 28 -6.08 2.57 -0.49
C GLN A 28 -6.19 1.60 -1.69
N ALA A 29 -6.38 0.32 -1.38
CA ALA A 29 -6.48 -0.78 -2.33
C ALA A 29 -7.48 -0.47 -3.45
N LYS A 30 -8.67 0.05 -3.14
CA LYS A 30 -9.65 0.39 -4.18
C LYS A 30 -9.18 1.48 -5.15
N ARG A 31 -8.38 2.45 -4.66
CA ARG A 31 -7.80 3.50 -5.50
C ARG A 31 -6.67 2.96 -6.38
N ILE A 32 -5.87 2.04 -5.83
CA ILE A 32 -4.85 1.32 -6.59
C ILE A 32 -5.49 0.45 -7.68
N GLY A 33 -6.62 -0.20 -7.38
CA GLY A 33 -7.47 -0.90 -8.36
C GLY A 33 -6.91 -2.23 -8.89
N SER A 34 -5.71 -2.63 -8.47
CA SER A 34 -5.00 -3.84 -8.91
C SER A 34 -4.63 -4.72 -7.72
N ILE A 35 -5.15 -5.95 -7.66
CA ILE A 35 -4.88 -6.88 -6.57
C ILE A 35 -3.39 -7.21 -6.45
N ASP A 36 -2.70 -7.40 -7.58
CA ASP A 36 -1.28 -7.74 -7.61
C ASP A 36 -0.42 -6.58 -7.10
N THR A 37 -0.77 -5.35 -7.50
CA THR A 37 -0.09 -4.14 -7.03
C THR A 37 -0.31 -3.92 -5.54
N VAL A 38 -1.54 -4.10 -5.04
CA VAL A 38 -1.82 -4.00 -3.61
C VAL A 38 -1.09 -5.08 -2.81
N CYS A 39 -1.06 -6.32 -3.31
CA CYS A 39 -0.26 -7.40 -2.71
C CYS A 39 1.21 -7.00 -2.57
N GLN A 40 1.82 -6.45 -3.63
CA GLN A 40 3.21 -6.00 -3.59
C GLN A 40 3.42 -4.90 -2.54
N VAL A 41 2.55 -3.89 -2.50
CA VAL A 41 2.62 -2.81 -1.50
C VAL A 41 2.53 -3.37 -0.07
N VAL A 42 1.58 -4.26 0.18
CA VAL A 42 1.38 -4.88 1.50
C VAL A 42 2.57 -5.74 1.90
N MET A 43 3.17 -6.48 0.96
CA MET A 43 4.37 -7.28 1.22
C MET A 43 5.57 -6.40 1.59
N ILE A 44 5.85 -5.35 0.82
CA ILE A 44 6.97 -4.44 1.10
C ILE A 44 6.76 -3.73 2.44
N TYR A 45 5.53 -3.29 2.73
CA TYR A 45 5.22 -2.67 4.02
C TYR A 45 5.40 -3.64 5.18
N ASN A 46 4.98 -4.89 5.03
CA ASN A 46 5.20 -5.92 6.04
C ASN A 46 6.70 -6.16 6.28
N ASP A 47 7.54 -6.09 5.25
CA ASP A 47 8.99 -6.17 5.42
C ASP A 47 9.51 -5.00 6.27
N PHE A 48 9.02 -3.77 6.04
CA PHE A 48 9.36 -2.61 6.88
C PHE A 48 8.93 -2.79 8.34
N GLU A 49 7.75 -3.37 8.60
CA GLU A 49 7.28 -3.65 9.97
C GLU A 49 8.21 -4.59 10.74
N HIS A 50 8.91 -5.49 10.03
CA HIS A 50 9.83 -6.47 10.61
C HIS A 50 11.30 -6.02 10.66
N MET A 51 11.67 -4.93 9.98
CA MET A 51 13.01 -4.35 10.05
C MET A 51 13.30 -3.77 11.43
N ASP A 52 14.55 -3.83 11.90
CA ASP A 52 14.95 -3.05 13.06
C ASP A 52 14.98 -1.54 12.77
N ASP A 53 15.17 -0.70 13.79
CA ASP A 53 15.13 0.76 13.62
C ASP A 53 16.26 1.30 12.75
N ALA A 54 17.42 0.62 12.70
CA ALA A 54 18.54 1.04 11.85
C ALA A 54 18.24 0.72 10.38
N GLN A 55 17.73 -0.48 10.11
CA GLN A 55 17.28 -0.91 8.79
C GLN A 55 16.13 -0.05 8.27
N LEU A 56 15.14 0.25 9.12
CA LEU A 56 14.01 1.08 8.74
C LEU A 56 14.45 2.51 8.40
N ARG A 57 15.37 3.08 9.17
CA ARG A 57 15.96 4.40 8.87
C ARG A 57 16.75 4.38 7.56
N GLN A 58 17.50 3.32 7.31
CA GLN A 58 18.22 3.15 6.05
C GLN A 58 17.23 3.15 4.88
N ALA A 59 16.14 2.37 4.96
CA ALA A 59 15.09 2.36 3.95
C ALA A 59 14.41 3.72 3.76
N TYR A 60 14.17 4.46 4.85
CA TYR A 60 13.62 5.82 4.83
C TYR A 60 14.51 6.79 4.05
N VAL A 61 15.81 6.78 4.32
CA VAL A 61 16.78 7.64 3.62
C VAL A 61 16.96 7.20 2.16
N GLU A 62 17.00 5.90 1.89
CA GLU A 62 17.08 5.35 0.53
C GLU A 62 15.85 5.70 -0.31
N ALA A 63 14.69 5.89 0.32
CA ALA A 63 13.48 6.39 -0.31
C ALA A 63 13.53 7.90 -0.66
N GLY A 64 14.64 8.58 -0.34
CA GLY A 64 14.86 10.00 -0.66
C GLY A 64 14.34 10.97 0.40
N LEU A 65 13.96 10.47 1.58
CA LEU A 65 13.44 11.28 2.68
C LEU A 65 14.60 11.82 3.55
N PRO A 66 14.44 12.99 4.20
CA PRO A 66 15.50 13.60 4.99
C PRO A 66 15.88 12.74 6.22
N ASP A 67 17.16 12.64 6.54
CA ASP A 67 17.64 11.92 7.74
C ASP A 67 17.24 12.67 9.03
N GLU A 68 16.07 12.32 9.54
CA GLU A 68 15.52 12.88 10.78
C GLU A 68 15.90 12.00 11.98
N ARG A 69 16.97 12.42 12.67
CA ARG A 69 17.52 11.66 13.82
C ARG A 69 16.50 11.40 14.93
N GLN A 70 15.49 12.25 15.07
CA GLN A 70 14.46 12.15 16.12
C GLN A 70 13.16 11.49 15.64
N LEU A 71 13.08 11.03 14.38
CA LEU A 71 11.84 10.40 13.89
C LEU A 71 11.56 9.11 14.65
N GLU A 72 10.33 8.96 15.13
CA GLU A 72 9.89 7.74 15.78
C GLU A 72 9.64 6.65 14.72
N ARG A 73 9.75 5.39 15.15
CA ARG A 73 9.53 4.23 14.26
C ARG A 73 8.15 4.29 13.58
N VAL A 74 7.12 4.70 14.32
CA VAL A 74 5.75 4.80 13.82
C VAL A 74 5.65 5.81 12.67
N ASP A 75 6.28 6.97 12.83
CA ASP A 75 6.30 8.01 11.80
C ASP A 75 7.08 7.56 10.54
N CYS A 76 8.20 6.83 10.72
CA CYS A 76 8.92 6.21 9.61
C CYS A 76 8.00 5.28 8.81
N LEU A 77 7.29 4.38 9.50
CA LEU A 77 6.41 3.40 8.86
C LEU A 77 5.24 4.06 8.14
N GLU A 78 4.57 5.01 8.78
CA GLU A 78 3.44 5.73 8.17
C GLU A 78 3.87 6.52 6.92
N THR A 79 5.04 7.17 6.98
CA THR A 79 5.58 7.91 5.83
C THR A 79 5.96 6.98 4.69
N LEU A 80 6.66 5.88 4.98
CA LEU A 80 7.03 4.87 3.98
C LEU A 80 5.80 4.22 3.37
N LYS A 81 4.76 3.96 4.16
CA LYS A 81 3.47 3.45 3.68
C LYS A 81 2.80 4.43 2.73
N ALA A 82 2.72 5.70 3.10
CA ALA A 82 2.14 6.73 2.25
C ALA A 82 2.89 6.84 0.92
N LEU A 83 4.23 6.80 0.97
CA LEU A 83 5.06 6.81 -0.22
C LEU A 83 4.82 5.59 -1.12
N LEU A 84 4.78 4.37 -0.55
CA LEU A 84 4.46 3.15 -1.30
C LEU A 84 3.09 3.23 -1.98
N ILE A 85 2.09 3.76 -1.27
CA ILE A 85 0.75 3.94 -1.81
C ILE A 85 0.79 4.92 -2.99
N TRP A 86 1.43 6.09 -2.84
CA TRP A 86 1.54 7.05 -3.93
C TRP A 86 2.29 6.50 -5.14
N GLN A 87 3.33 5.70 -4.93
CA GLN A 87 4.04 5.03 -6.03
C GLN A 87 3.17 3.98 -6.75
N ALA A 88 2.18 3.42 -6.05
CA ALA A 88 1.25 2.42 -6.60
C ALA A 88 -0.03 3.01 -7.19
N LEU A 89 -0.35 4.28 -6.91
CA LEU A 89 -1.56 4.92 -7.42
C LEU A 89 -1.46 5.18 -8.93
N PRO A 90 -2.55 4.95 -9.68
CA PRO A 90 -2.66 5.40 -11.06
C PRO A 90 -2.49 6.92 -11.18
N MET A 91 -2.00 7.38 -12.33
CA MET A 91 -1.79 8.81 -12.63
C MET A 91 -3.04 9.66 -12.34
N GLU A 92 -4.23 9.15 -12.67
CA GLU A 92 -5.49 9.85 -12.45
C GLU A 92 -5.79 10.10 -10.96
N GLU A 93 -5.43 9.15 -10.09
CA GLU A 93 -5.59 9.29 -8.65
C GLU A 93 -4.54 10.24 -8.05
N LEU A 94 -3.31 10.20 -8.57
CA LEU A 94 -2.25 11.13 -8.17
C LEU A 94 -2.58 12.57 -8.54
N LEU A 95 -3.20 12.80 -9.70
CA LEU A 95 -3.65 14.14 -10.11
C LEU A 95 -4.70 14.70 -9.15
N LYS A 96 -5.67 13.87 -8.72
CA LYS A 96 -6.67 14.28 -7.72
C LYS A 96 -6.00 14.69 -6.41
N ASP A 97 -5.06 13.88 -5.91
CA ASP A 97 -4.34 14.18 -4.67
C ASP A 97 -3.52 15.49 -4.77
N CYS A 98 -3.03 15.85 -5.97
CA CYS A 98 -2.33 17.11 -6.22
C CYS A 98 -3.27 18.32 -6.29
N GLU A 99 -4.49 18.15 -6.84
CA GLU A 99 -5.48 19.22 -6.96
C GLU A 99 -6.18 19.55 -5.62
N GLU A 100 -6.25 18.58 -4.71
CA GLU A 100 -6.87 18.72 -3.39
C GLU A 100 -5.96 19.35 -2.32
N ARG A 101 -4.69 19.64 -2.63
CA ARG A 101 -3.68 20.20 -1.71
C ARG A 101 -3.40 21.69 -1.94
#